data_AF-A0AAY5EAC3-F1
#
_entry.id   AF-A0AAY5EAC3-F1
#
_cell.length_a   1.000
_cell.length_b   1.000
_cell.length_c   1.000
_cell.angle_alpha   90.00
_cell.angle_beta   90.00
_cell.angle_gamma   90.00
#
_symmetry.space_group_name_H-M   'P 1'
#
loop_
_entity.id
_entity.type
_entity.pdbx_description
1 polymer ?
#
loop_
_entity_poly.entity_id
_entity_poly.type
_entity_poly.pdbx_seq_one_letter_code
_entity_poly.pdbx_strand_id
1 'polypeptide(L)'
;CLYHNFRAGFYFDGTLSVSHDVRVEPNAPLQPENPVSTHLYKRRWLVVMLFSSYSLCNSYQWIQYGIINNIFMRFYNVTSFTVDWLSMVYMLMYIPLIFPVTWLLDKKGLRVIALAATALNCAGTWIKVASVRPDLFPVTFLGQATSSVAQVFILGMPSRIASVWFGTKEVSTACAIGVFGNQLGIAIGFLVPPILVPNVEDMDELANHIRVMFYITAGVSTVLFILVITVFQEQPDIPPTQAQAAARLIPAESSSYMKSILCLLRNRAFVLLILSYGLNVGSFYAVSTLLNRMIIMCYPGQEVAAGRIGLTIVIAGMVGSLICGVWLDRSKTYKQTTLLVYVMSLAGMLIYAFTLDRVHLWLVFITAGTLGFFMTGYLPLGFEFAVELTYPESEGTSSGLLNCSAQVFGIIFTICQGKIIDDFGTLAGNLFLCAFLLLGTIITALIKSDLRRQRANQLANTAVSIDPFDCTLMIEKH
;
A
#
# COMPACT_ATOMS: atom_id res chain seq x y z
N CYS A 1 36.07 -36.33 17.99
CA CYS A 1 37.50 -36.06 17.72
C CYS A 1 37.69 -34.59 17.40
N LEU A 2 38.72 -33.98 18.03
CA LEU A 2 39.26 -32.61 17.92
C LEU A 2 38.42 -31.49 18.60
N TYR A 3 38.70 -31.12 19.87
CA TYR A 3 39.69 -30.10 20.34
C TYR A 3 39.42 -28.71 19.70
N HIS A 4 39.30 -27.55 20.38
CA HIS A 4 40.08 -27.02 21.50
C HIS A 4 39.52 -25.63 21.94
N ASN A 5 39.56 -25.34 23.25
CA ASN A 5 39.87 -24.07 23.94
C ASN A 5 39.60 -22.69 23.28
N PHE A 6 38.90 -21.81 24.02
CA PHE A 6 39.57 -20.63 24.59
C PHE A 6 38.86 -20.17 25.88
N ARG A 7 39.62 -20.22 26.98
CA ARG A 7 39.30 -19.67 28.30
C ARG A 7 40.18 -18.43 28.45
N ALA A 8 39.60 -17.28 28.75
CA ALA A 8 40.35 -16.14 29.28
C ALA A 8 39.48 -15.49 30.36
N GLY A 9 39.94 -15.61 31.61
CA GLY A 9 39.28 -15.04 32.77
C GLY A 9 39.71 -13.59 32.99
N PHE A 10 38.84 -12.84 33.66
CA PHE A 10 39.25 -11.76 34.54
C PHE A 10 38.52 -11.95 35.86
N TYR A 11 39.32 -12.13 36.91
CA TYR A 11 38.93 -12.09 38.31
C TYR A 11 38.66 -10.63 38.70
N PHE A 12 37.59 -10.39 39.46
CA PHE A 12 37.56 -9.35 40.47
C PHE A 12 36.84 -9.90 41.71
N ASP A 13 37.60 -9.96 42.79
CA ASP A 13 37.18 -10.28 44.16
C ASP A 13 36.36 -9.13 44.76
N GLY A 14 35.40 -9.44 45.65
CA GLY A 14 34.73 -8.41 46.45
C GLY A 14 33.38 -8.78 47.06
N THR A 15 33.39 -9.72 48.03
CA THR A 15 32.53 -9.80 49.24
C THR A 15 31.24 -8.98 49.31
N LEU A 16 30.08 -9.63 49.50
CA LEU A 16 29.34 -9.65 50.79
C LEU A 16 28.06 -10.52 50.72
N SER A 17 27.87 -11.25 51.81
CA SER A 17 26.89 -12.29 52.14
C SER A 17 25.43 -11.85 52.25
N VAL A 18 24.48 -12.68 51.82
CA VAL A 18 23.28 -13.07 52.62
C VAL A 18 22.84 -14.48 52.21
N SER A 19 22.79 -15.38 53.19
CA SER A 19 22.22 -16.73 53.11
C SER A 19 20.70 -16.71 53.09
N HIS A 20 20.08 -17.37 52.11
CA HIS A 20 18.81 -18.07 52.32
C HIS A 20 18.80 -19.38 51.53
N ASP A 21 18.84 -20.48 52.27
CA ASP A 21 18.50 -21.83 51.81
C ASP A 21 17.09 -21.82 51.21
N VAL A 22 16.99 -21.93 49.89
CA VAL A 22 15.75 -22.37 49.23
C VAL A 22 15.95 -23.84 48.88
N ARG A 23 15.38 -24.72 49.72
CA ARG A 23 15.15 -26.13 49.35
C ARG A 23 14.32 -26.14 48.07
N VAL A 24 14.92 -26.59 46.98
CA VAL A 24 14.20 -26.92 45.75
C VAL A 24 13.48 -28.23 46.00
N GLU A 25 12.17 -28.18 46.25
CA GLU A 25 11.31 -29.35 46.13
C GLU A 25 11.21 -29.74 44.65
N PRO A 26 11.55 -30.98 44.26
CA PRO A 26 11.23 -31.47 42.93
C PRO A 26 9.78 -31.95 42.93
N ASN A 27 9.01 -31.47 41.94
CA ASN A 27 7.63 -31.88 41.58
C ASN A 27 6.49 -30.99 42.09
N ALA A 28 6.54 -29.68 41.78
CA ALA A 28 5.29 -28.95 41.52
C ALA A 28 4.95 -29.10 40.02
N PRO A 29 3.78 -29.62 39.64
CA PRO A 29 3.36 -29.57 38.24
C PRO A 29 3.28 -28.10 37.81
N LEU A 30 3.95 -27.76 36.70
CA LEU A 30 3.78 -26.48 36.02
C LEU A 30 2.28 -26.26 35.83
N GLN A 31 1.67 -25.39 36.63
CA GLN A 31 0.32 -24.93 36.37
C GLN A 31 0.33 -24.34 34.96
N PRO A 32 -0.62 -24.70 34.08
CA PRO A 32 -0.72 -24.01 32.80
C PRO A 32 -0.90 -22.53 33.12
N GLU A 33 0.03 -21.68 32.69
CA GLU A 33 -0.16 -20.22 32.73
C GLU A 33 -1.57 -19.94 32.24
N ASN A 34 -2.40 -19.31 33.09
CA ASN A 34 -3.76 -18.97 32.72
C ASN A 34 -3.71 -18.27 31.35
N PRO A 35 -4.32 -18.83 30.29
CA PRO A 35 -4.21 -18.24 28.96
C PRO A 35 -4.73 -16.82 29.06
N VAL A 36 -3.88 -15.84 28.71
CA VAL A 36 -4.25 -14.42 28.72
C VAL A 36 -5.60 -14.29 28.02
N SER A 37 -6.62 -13.80 28.73
CA SER A 37 -7.98 -13.70 28.23
C SER A 37 -7.96 -12.92 26.92
N THR A 38 -8.50 -13.49 25.84
CA THR A 38 -8.62 -12.81 24.54
C THR A 38 -10.04 -12.30 24.35
N HIS A 39 -10.19 -11.07 23.85
CA HIS A 39 -11.52 -10.49 23.60
C HIS A 39 -11.53 -9.66 22.33
N LEU A 40 -12.58 -9.84 21.51
CA LEU A 40 -12.76 -9.12 20.26
C LEU A 40 -13.75 -7.97 20.46
N TYR A 41 -13.24 -6.73 20.52
CA TYR A 41 -14.08 -5.55 20.67
C TYR A 41 -14.79 -5.17 19.36
N LYS A 42 -16.08 -4.80 19.42
CA LYS A 42 -16.81 -4.25 18.26
C LYS A 42 -16.16 -2.97 17.70
N ARG A 43 -15.45 -2.21 18.54
CA ARG A 43 -14.73 -0.97 18.20
C ARG A 43 -13.68 -1.15 17.08
N ARG A 44 -13.14 -2.35 16.87
CA ARG A 44 -12.16 -2.64 15.81
C ARG A 44 -12.65 -2.25 14.41
N TRP A 45 -13.93 -2.46 14.12
CA TRP A 45 -14.53 -2.11 12.84
C TRP A 45 -14.61 -0.59 12.66
N LEU A 46 -14.89 0.14 13.74
CA LEU A 46 -14.84 1.60 13.71
C LEU A 46 -13.42 2.09 13.40
N VAL A 47 -12.39 1.51 14.05
CA VAL A 47 -10.99 1.86 13.79
C VAL A 47 -10.60 1.64 12.32
N VAL A 48 -10.97 0.48 11.74
CA VAL A 48 -10.66 0.19 10.33
C VAL A 48 -11.43 1.08 9.35
N MET A 49 -12.70 1.40 9.66
CA MET A 49 -13.51 2.31 8.83
C MET A 49 -13.01 3.75 8.91
N LEU A 50 -12.55 4.18 10.08
CA LEU A 50 -11.93 5.50 10.26
C LEU A 50 -10.60 5.57 9.48
N PHE A 51 -9.77 4.52 9.57
CA PHE A 51 -8.57 4.37 8.74
C PHE A 51 -8.90 4.47 7.25
N SER A 52 -9.88 3.68 6.81
CA SER A 52 -10.34 3.64 5.42
C SER A 52 -10.79 5.04 4.95
N SER A 53 -11.48 5.79 5.81
CA SER A 53 -12.02 7.13 5.49
C SER A 53 -10.93 8.20 5.30
N TYR A 54 -9.88 8.24 6.13
CA TYR A 54 -8.79 9.20 5.89
C TYR A 54 -7.82 8.74 4.80
N SER A 55 -7.68 7.43 4.58
CA SER A 55 -6.96 6.88 3.43
C SER A 55 -7.62 7.32 2.12
N LEU A 56 -8.96 7.23 2.06
CA LEU A 56 -9.79 7.75 0.97
C LEU A 56 -9.54 9.24 0.74
N CYS A 57 -9.62 10.07 1.79
CA CYS A 57 -9.40 11.52 1.69
C CYS A 57 -8.00 11.87 1.15
N ASN A 58 -6.97 11.12 1.55
CA ASN A 58 -5.61 11.32 1.06
C ASN A 58 -5.45 10.93 -0.41
N SER A 59 -6.02 9.79 -0.84
CA SER A 59 -5.94 9.35 -2.24
C SER A 59 -6.78 10.18 -3.20
N TYR A 60 -7.90 10.73 -2.73
CA TYR A 60 -8.64 11.76 -3.46
C TYR A 60 -7.73 12.94 -3.83
N GLN A 61 -6.98 13.45 -2.85
CA GLN A 61 -6.07 14.59 -3.04
C GLN A 61 -4.88 14.30 -3.94
N TRP A 62 -4.46 13.04 -4.05
CA TRP A 62 -3.41 12.65 -4.98
C TRP A 62 -3.84 12.87 -6.43
N ILE A 63 -5.05 12.43 -6.81
CA ILE A 63 -5.54 12.47 -8.20
C ILE A 63 -6.23 13.79 -8.57
N GLN A 64 -6.72 14.55 -7.59
CA GLN A 64 -7.60 15.70 -7.83
C GLN A 64 -7.06 16.73 -8.84
N TYR A 65 -5.75 16.94 -8.89
CA TYR A 65 -5.12 17.88 -9.85
C TYR A 65 -4.89 17.24 -11.22
N GLY A 66 -4.57 15.95 -11.26
CA GLY A 66 -4.29 15.22 -12.49
C GLY A 66 -5.52 15.05 -13.38
N ILE A 67 -6.71 14.82 -12.80
CA ILE A 67 -7.92 14.60 -13.61
C ILE A 67 -8.50 15.87 -14.24
N ILE A 68 -8.11 17.04 -13.75
CA ILE A 68 -8.45 18.36 -14.31
C ILE A 68 -7.16 19.14 -14.61
N ASN A 69 -6.16 18.45 -15.15
CA ASN A 69 -4.82 18.98 -15.44
C ASN A 69 -4.89 20.23 -16.33
N ASN A 70 -5.66 20.17 -17.42
CA ASN A 70 -5.84 21.28 -18.35
C ASN A 70 -6.41 22.55 -17.68
N ILE A 71 -7.29 22.39 -16.69
CA ILE A 71 -7.88 23.51 -15.93
C ILE A 71 -6.83 24.18 -15.05
N PHE A 72 -6.01 23.39 -14.34
CA PHE A 72 -4.96 23.93 -13.49
C PHE A 72 -3.78 24.51 -14.27
N MET A 73 -3.48 23.98 -15.46
CA MET A 73 -2.54 24.62 -16.39
C MET A 73 -3.00 26.03 -16.75
N ARG A 74 -4.29 26.19 -17.08
CA ARG A 74 -4.89 27.48 -17.43
C ARG A 74 -4.97 28.43 -16.22
N PHE A 75 -5.39 27.93 -15.06
CA PHE A 75 -5.59 28.74 -13.87
C PHE A 75 -4.29 29.32 -13.30
N TYR A 76 -3.22 28.52 -13.22
CA TYR A 76 -1.92 28.95 -12.71
C TYR A 76 -0.95 29.42 -13.80
N ASN A 77 -1.33 29.34 -15.07
CA ASN A 77 -0.48 29.62 -16.23
C ASN A 77 0.86 28.84 -16.19
N VAL A 78 0.78 27.53 -15.94
CA VAL A 78 1.94 26.62 -15.82
C VAL A 78 1.85 25.49 -16.85
N THR A 79 2.99 24.83 -17.10
CA THR A 79 3.03 23.66 -17.98
C THR A 79 2.32 22.46 -17.35
N SER A 80 1.81 21.56 -18.19
CA SER A 80 1.29 20.24 -17.80
C SER A 80 2.27 19.46 -16.92
N PHE A 81 3.56 19.47 -17.29
CA PHE A 81 4.63 18.84 -16.51
C PHE A 81 4.71 19.37 -15.08
N THR A 82 4.51 20.68 -14.89
CA THR A 82 4.47 21.32 -13.56
C THR A 82 3.25 20.84 -12.76
N VAL A 83 2.09 20.64 -13.39
CA VAL A 83 0.91 20.07 -12.74
C VAL A 83 1.11 18.58 -12.43
N ASP A 84 1.74 17.82 -13.32
CA ASP A 84 2.07 16.39 -13.10
C ASP A 84 2.96 16.19 -11.87
N TRP A 85 3.82 17.18 -11.55
CA TRP A 85 4.61 17.18 -10.32
C TRP A 85 3.77 17.21 -9.04
N LEU A 86 2.54 17.72 -9.06
CA LEU A 86 1.61 17.63 -7.92
C LEU A 86 1.19 16.18 -7.64
N SER A 87 1.21 15.30 -8.63
CA SER A 87 1.00 13.86 -8.44
C SER A 87 2.31 13.14 -8.14
N MET A 88 3.40 13.50 -8.82
CA MET A 88 4.71 12.86 -8.61
C MET A 88 5.30 13.16 -7.22
N VAL A 89 4.96 14.28 -6.58
CA VAL A 89 5.41 14.57 -5.20
C VAL A 89 4.88 13.55 -4.18
N TYR A 90 3.73 12.91 -4.43
CA TYR A 90 3.24 11.77 -3.65
C TYR A 90 4.19 10.58 -3.73
N MET A 91 4.60 10.26 -4.95
CA MET A 91 5.53 9.18 -5.22
C MET A 91 6.92 9.47 -4.64
N LEU A 92 7.41 10.70 -4.84
CA LEU A 92 8.73 11.13 -4.40
C LEU A 92 8.86 11.09 -2.88
N MET A 93 7.88 11.60 -2.13
CA MET A 93 7.95 11.65 -0.67
C MET A 93 7.88 10.26 -0.02
N TYR A 94 7.22 9.30 -0.67
CA TYR A 94 7.12 7.93 -0.17
C TYR A 94 8.48 7.22 -0.10
N ILE A 95 9.30 7.35 -1.15
CA ILE A 95 10.58 6.62 -1.30
C ILE A 95 11.55 6.85 -0.12
N PRO A 96 11.87 8.09 0.30
CA PRO A 96 12.79 8.32 1.42
C PRO A 96 12.13 8.15 2.78
N LEU A 97 10.83 8.43 2.91
CA LEU A 97 10.15 8.47 4.21
C LEU A 97 9.60 7.12 4.66
N ILE A 98 9.45 6.13 3.76
CA ILE A 98 8.93 4.82 4.14
C ILE A 98 9.78 4.14 5.22
N PHE A 99 11.10 4.26 5.17
CA PHE A 99 11.98 3.63 6.18
C PHE A 99 11.84 4.30 7.56
N PRO A 100 11.98 5.64 7.70
CA PRO A 100 11.72 6.32 8.97
C PRO A 100 10.31 6.08 9.52
N VAL A 101 9.29 6.12 8.67
CA VAL A 101 7.89 5.95 9.08
C VAL A 101 7.61 4.52 9.54
N THR A 102 8.16 3.52 8.87
CA THR A 102 8.03 2.12 9.30
C THR A 102 8.73 1.88 10.65
N TRP A 103 9.94 2.43 10.82
CA TRP A 103 10.63 2.39 12.11
C TRP A 103 9.84 3.09 13.22
N LEU A 104 9.24 4.24 12.91
CA LEU A 104 8.41 5.00 13.84
C LEU A 104 7.15 4.23 14.22
N LEU A 105 6.51 3.55 13.25
CA LEU A 105 5.34 2.70 13.46
C LEU A 105 5.66 1.54 14.42
N ASP A 106 6.83 0.93 14.27
CA ASP A 106 7.29 -0.15 15.15
C ASP A 106 7.63 0.34 16.57
N LYS A 107 8.13 1.57 16.72
CA LYS A 107 8.56 2.13 18.02
C LYS A 107 7.48 2.88 18.80
N LYS A 108 6.59 3.59 18.12
CA LYS A 108 5.62 4.53 18.70
C LYS A 108 4.16 4.09 18.53
N GLY A 109 3.93 2.98 17.82
CA GLY A 109 2.62 2.37 17.68
C GLY A 109 1.68 3.07 16.70
N LEU A 110 0.50 2.47 16.55
CA LEU A 110 -0.49 2.84 15.53
C LEU A 110 -1.09 4.23 15.74
N ARG A 111 -1.31 4.66 16.99
CA ARG A 111 -1.99 5.92 17.29
C ARG A 111 -1.17 7.13 16.86
N VAL A 112 0.14 7.12 17.10
CA VAL A 112 1.04 8.22 16.73
C VAL A 112 1.09 8.38 15.21
N ILE A 113 1.15 7.26 14.48
CA ILE A 113 1.14 7.24 13.01
C ILE A 113 -0.18 7.77 12.45
N ALA A 114 -1.32 7.32 13.00
CA ALA A 114 -2.64 7.80 12.56
C ALA A 114 -2.85 9.31 12.83
N LEU A 115 -2.40 9.80 13.99
CA LEU A 115 -2.46 11.23 14.32
C LEU A 115 -1.55 12.06 13.42
N ALA A 116 -0.32 11.60 13.16
CA ALA A 116 0.60 12.28 12.25
C ALA A 116 0.03 12.33 10.83
N ALA A 117 -0.49 11.21 10.32
CA ALA A 117 -1.12 11.11 9.01
C ALA A 117 -2.26 12.13 8.85
N THR A 118 -3.20 12.13 9.79
CA THR A 118 -4.39 13.01 9.70
C THR A 118 -4.06 14.47 9.98
N ALA A 119 -3.11 14.78 10.87
CA ALA A 119 -2.65 16.14 11.10
C ALA A 119 -2.00 16.75 9.85
N LEU A 120 -1.07 16.01 9.22
CA LEU A 120 -0.39 16.45 8.01
C LEU A 120 -1.36 16.59 6.84
N ASN A 121 -2.30 15.65 6.70
CA ASN A 121 -3.32 15.72 5.66
C ASN A 121 -4.25 16.94 5.86
N CYS A 122 -4.65 17.21 7.11
CA CYS A 122 -5.43 18.40 7.46
C CYS A 122 -4.66 19.69 7.16
N ALA A 123 -3.41 19.80 7.63
CA ALA A 123 -2.55 20.93 7.34
C ALA A 123 -2.38 21.17 5.83
N GLY A 124 -2.11 20.10 5.07
CA GLY A 124 -1.98 20.16 3.61
C GLY A 124 -3.25 20.68 2.93
N THR A 125 -4.44 20.26 3.36
CA THR A 125 -5.72 20.77 2.82
C THR A 125 -5.95 22.25 3.11
N TRP A 126 -5.63 22.72 4.33
CA TRP A 126 -5.78 24.13 4.68
C TRP A 126 -4.78 25.04 3.95
N ILE A 127 -3.56 24.56 3.70
CA ILE A 127 -2.58 25.27 2.87
C ILE A 127 -3.12 25.44 1.44
N LYS A 128 -3.76 24.39 0.87
CA LYS A 128 -4.39 24.48 -0.46
C LYS A 128 -5.55 25.47 -0.50
N VAL A 129 -6.35 25.59 0.57
CA VAL A 129 -7.42 26.61 0.65
C VAL A 129 -6.84 28.03 0.52
N ALA A 130 -5.64 28.27 1.03
CA ALA A 130 -4.96 29.57 0.92
C ALA A 130 -4.35 29.83 -0.48
N SER A 131 -4.29 28.83 -1.36
CA SER A 131 -3.60 28.93 -2.66
C SER A 131 -4.51 29.27 -3.84
N VAL A 132 -5.78 29.62 -3.60
CA VAL A 132 -6.78 29.92 -4.65
C VAL A 132 -6.57 31.31 -5.25
N ARG A 133 -5.41 31.50 -5.88
CA ARG A 133 -5.07 32.64 -6.72
C ARG A 133 -4.12 32.17 -7.83
N PRO A 134 -4.17 32.76 -9.04
CA PRO A 134 -3.33 32.37 -10.17
C PRO A 134 -1.81 32.40 -9.89
N ASP A 135 -1.34 33.26 -8.99
CA ASP A 135 0.07 33.44 -8.67
C ASP A 135 0.58 32.53 -7.54
N LEU A 136 -0.30 31.79 -6.86
CA LEU A 136 0.02 31.01 -5.66
C LEU A 136 0.26 29.52 -5.93
N PHE A 137 0.70 29.15 -7.14
CA PHE A 137 1.10 27.78 -7.45
C PHE A 137 2.10 27.18 -6.44
N PRO A 138 3.13 27.91 -5.95
CA PRO A 138 4.04 27.38 -4.94
C PRO A 138 3.35 26.98 -3.63
N VAL A 139 2.28 27.69 -3.25
CA VAL A 139 1.49 27.38 -2.05
C VAL A 139 0.69 26.09 -2.28
N THR A 140 0.12 25.91 -3.47
CA THR A 140 -0.54 24.66 -3.88
C THR A 140 0.44 23.49 -3.81
N PHE A 141 1.66 23.68 -4.33
CA PHE A 141 2.70 22.67 -4.29
C PHE A 141 3.11 22.32 -2.84
N LEU A 142 3.25 23.32 -1.97
CA LEU A 142 3.54 23.10 -0.54
C LEU A 142 2.41 22.31 0.16
N GLY A 143 1.16 22.66 -0.09
CA GLY A 143 0.01 21.93 0.46
C GLY A 143 -0.06 20.49 -0.05
N GLN A 144 0.23 20.28 -1.33
CA GLN A 144 0.30 18.96 -1.94
C GLN A 144 1.47 18.12 -1.38
N ALA A 145 2.65 18.73 -1.20
CA ALA A 145 3.80 18.09 -0.59
C ALA A 145 3.56 17.74 0.90
N THR A 146 2.82 18.57 1.63
CA THR A 146 2.44 18.25 3.02
C THR A 146 1.49 17.05 3.06
N SER A 147 0.55 17.00 2.11
CA SER A 147 -0.41 15.88 1.98
C SER A 147 0.29 14.60 1.51
N SER A 148 1.33 14.68 0.67
CA SER A 148 2.09 13.49 0.26
C SER A 148 2.87 12.87 1.41
N VAL A 149 3.41 13.67 2.32
CA VAL A 149 4.05 13.14 3.54
C VAL A 149 3.04 12.30 4.34
N ALA A 150 1.79 12.74 4.44
CA ALA A 150 0.73 11.97 5.11
C ALA A 150 0.50 10.60 4.47
N GLN A 151 0.57 10.48 3.13
CA GLN A 151 0.40 9.21 2.41
C GLN A 151 1.34 8.10 2.92
N VAL A 152 2.57 8.47 3.28
CA VAL A 152 3.59 7.51 3.74
C VAL A 152 3.17 6.83 5.03
N PHE A 153 2.52 7.58 5.93
CA PHE A 153 1.94 7.04 7.15
C PHE A 153 0.73 6.16 6.87
N ILE A 154 0.02 6.36 5.76
CA ILE A 154 -1.24 5.69 5.42
C ILE A 154 -1.03 4.32 4.79
N LEU A 155 -0.21 4.22 3.74
CA LEU A 155 -0.16 3.03 2.88
C LEU A 155 0.33 1.75 3.59
N GLY A 156 1.18 1.88 4.62
CA GLY A 156 1.71 0.75 5.39
C GLY A 156 0.85 0.27 6.56
N MET A 157 -0.23 1.00 6.89
CA MET A 157 -1.06 0.69 8.06
C MET A 157 -2.08 -0.45 7.94
N PRO A 158 -2.68 -0.79 6.78
CA PRO A 158 -3.76 -1.78 6.72
C PRO A 158 -3.39 -3.13 7.35
N SER A 159 -2.21 -3.66 7.02
CA SER A 159 -1.72 -4.94 7.55
C SER A 159 -1.47 -4.88 9.06
N ARG A 160 -0.88 -3.79 9.55
CA ARG A 160 -0.63 -3.58 10.99
C ARG A 160 -1.91 -3.41 11.80
N ILE A 161 -2.90 -2.66 11.29
CA ILE A 161 -4.21 -2.54 11.96
C ILE A 161 -4.88 -3.90 12.01
N ALA A 162 -4.90 -4.64 10.89
CA ALA A 162 -5.47 -5.97 10.83
C ALA A 162 -4.77 -6.93 11.81
N SER A 163 -3.44 -6.89 11.91
CA SER A 163 -2.67 -7.76 12.80
C SER A 163 -2.75 -7.39 14.28
N VAL A 164 -3.24 -6.20 14.65
CA VAL A 164 -3.33 -5.74 16.07
C VAL A 164 -4.76 -5.75 16.59
N TRP A 165 -5.75 -5.46 15.74
CA TRP A 165 -7.14 -5.29 16.16
C TRP A 165 -8.07 -6.45 15.80
N PHE A 166 -7.65 -7.33 14.88
CA PHE A 166 -8.50 -8.41 14.36
C PHE A 166 -7.91 -9.80 14.67
N GLY A 167 -8.81 -10.79 14.75
CA GLY A 167 -8.44 -12.19 14.91
C GLY A 167 -8.06 -12.82 13.57
N THR A 168 -7.37 -13.96 13.60
CA THR A 168 -6.81 -14.66 12.42
C THR A 168 -7.81 -14.88 11.27
N LYS A 169 -9.09 -15.08 11.57
CA LYS A 169 -10.15 -15.29 10.55
C LYS A 169 -10.61 -14.01 9.85
N GLU A 170 -10.34 -12.83 10.42
CA GLU A 170 -10.87 -11.53 9.94
C GLU A 170 -9.76 -10.57 9.47
N VAL A 171 -8.47 -10.93 9.63
CA VAL A 171 -7.31 -10.11 9.23
C VAL A 171 -7.36 -9.76 7.74
N SER A 172 -7.64 -10.73 6.88
CA SER A 172 -7.70 -10.51 5.43
C SER A 172 -8.81 -9.52 5.04
N THR A 173 -10.00 -9.66 5.64
CA THR A 173 -11.13 -8.74 5.44
C THR A 173 -10.82 -7.33 5.93
N ALA A 174 -10.21 -7.20 7.11
CA ALA A 174 -9.83 -5.91 7.67
C ALA A 174 -8.78 -5.20 6.80
N CYS A 175 -7.77 -5.93 6.33
CA CYS A 175 -6.75 -5.42 5.42
C CYS A 175 -7.39 -4.97 4.09
N ALA A 176 -8.28 -5.78 3.51
CA ALA A 176 -9.00 -5.47 2.28
C ALA A 176 -9.84 -4.18 2.40
N ILE A 177 -10.57 -3.96 3.49
CA ILE A 177 -11.33 -2.71 3.72
C ILE A 177 -10.40 -1.49 3.79
N GLY A 178 -9.23 -1.64 4.41
CA GLY A 178 -8.22 -0.59 4.47
C GLY A 178 -7.67 -0.22 3.10
N VAL A 179 -7.31 -1.23 2.29
CA VAL A 179 -6.81 -1.04 0.92
C VAL A 179 -7.90 -0.49 -0.01
N PHE A 180 -9.14 -0.99 0.08
CA PHE A 180 -10.26 -0.50 -0.72
C PHE A 180 -10.67 0.92 -0.38
N GLY A 181 -10.48 1.38 0.87
CA GLY A 181 -10.65 2.80 1.20
C GLY A 181 -9.78 3.70 0.34
N ASN A 182 -8.52 3.30 0.13
CA ASN A 182 -7.59 4.01 -0.73
C ASN A 182 -8.10 4.09 -2.17
N GLN A 183 -8.49 2.93 -2.74
CA GLN A 183 -9.02 2.83 -4.10
C GLN A 183 -10.31 3.64 -4.27
N LEU A 184 -11.20 3.61 -3.29
CA LEU A 184 -12.42 4.41 -3.32
C LEU A 184 -12.10 5.92 -3.33
N GLY A 185 -11.03 6.35 -2.66
CA GLY A 185 -10.54 7.72 -2.72
C GLY A 185 -10.09 8.14 -4.12
N ILE A 186 -9.35 7.26 -4.81
CA ILE A 186 -8.95 7.47 -6.21
C ILE A 186 -10.19 7.55 -7.11
N ALA A 187 -11.16 6.65 -6.93
CA ALA A 187 -12.41 6.63 -7.70
C ALA A 187 -13.20 7.95 -7.56
N ILE A 188 -13.38 8.43 -6.32
CA ILE A 188 -14.01 9.72 -6.04
C ILE A 188 -13.16 10.87 -6.60
N GLY A 189 -11.82 10.76 -6.52
CA GLY A 189 -10.87 11.72 -7.06
C GLY A 189 -10.92 11.85 -8.57
N PHE A 190 -11.32 10.82 -9.30
CA PHE A 190 -11.58 10.92 -10.74
C PHE A 190 -12.94 11.57 -11.05
N LEU A 191 -13.95 11.32 -10.23
CA LEU A 191 -15.33 11.74 -10.52
C LEU A 191 -15.64 13.17 -10.08
N VAL A 192 -15.28 13.52 -8.84
CA VAL A 192 -15.75 14.74 -8.17
C VAL A 192 -15.08 16.02 -8.71
N PRO A 193 -13.76 16.08 -8.95
CA PRO A 193 -13.12 17.31 -9.41
C PRO A 193 -13.64 17.84 -10.76
N PRO A 194 -13.82 17.01 -11.82
CA PRO A 194 -14.39 17.49 -13.08
C PRO A 194 -15.83 17.99 -12.98
N ILE A 195 -16.60 17.55 -11.97
CA ILE A 195 -17.99 17.99 -11.75
C ILE A 195 -18.01 19.29 -10.94
N LEU A 196 -17.16 19.41 -9.92
CA LEU A 196 -17.10 20.59 -9.06
C LEU A 196 -16.38 21.77 -9.71
N VAL A 197 -15.41 21.49 -10.60
CA VAL A 197 -14.58 22.49 -11.28
C VAL A 197 -14.78 22.36 -12.79
N PRO A 198 -15.90 22.87 -13.33
CA PRO A 198 -16.10 22.92 -14.77
C PRO A 198 -15.10 23.88 -15.43
N ASN A 199 -14.76 23.61 -16.69
CA ASN A 199 -13.85 24.44 -17.48
C ASN A 199 -14.57 25.70 -17.99
N VAL A 200 -14.77 26.68 -17.10
CA VAL A 200 -15.39 27.98 -17.41
C VAL A 200 -14.38 28.97 -17.95
N GLU A 201 -14.84 29.98 -18.70
CA GLU A 201 -13.96 30.99 -19.29
C GLU A 201 -13.52 32.08 -18.30
N ASP A 202 -14.40 32.43 -17.36
CA ASP A 202 -14.15 33.42 -16.33
C ASP A 202 -13.25 32.86 -15.22
N MET A 203 -12.12 33.54 -14.99
CA MET A 203 -11.13 33.14 -13.99
C MET A 203 -11.63 33.33 -12.55
N ASP A 204 -12.50 34.30 -12.30
CA ASP A 204 -13.04 34.55 -10.97
C ASP A 204 -14.10 33.48 -10.62
N GLU A 205 -14.91 33.08 -11.59
CA GLU A 205 -15.82 31.95 -11.45
C GLU A 205 -15.05 30.65 -11.24
N LEU A 206 -14.00 30.40 -12.05
CA LEU A 206 -13.14 29.24 -11.91
C LEU A 206 -12.46 29.18 -10.52
N ALA A 207 -11.97 30.32 -10.03
CA ALA A 207 -11.40 30.43 -8.69
C ALA A 207 -12.42 30.04 -7.62
N ASN A 208 -13.69 30.48 -7.73
CA ASN A 208 -14.74 30.13 -6.80
C ASN A 208 -15.01 28.61 -6.79
N HIS A 209 -15.06 27.96 -7.94
CA HIS A 209 -15.22 26.50 -8.04
C HIS A 209 -14.06 25.74 -7.37
N ILE A 210 -12.81 26.14 -7.65
CA ILE A 210 -11.63 25.57 -7.01
C ILE A 210 -11.68 25.78 -5.49
N ARG A 211 -12.11 26.97 -5.05
CA ARG A 211 -12.24 27.31 -3.63
C ARG A 211 -13.24 26.42 -2.91
N VAL A 212 -14.41 26.19 -3.50
CA VAL A 212 -15.44 25.28 -2.96
C VAL A 212 -14.88 23.86 -2.82
N MET A 213 -14.20 23.35 -3.85
CA MET A 213 -13.58 22.02 -3.81
C MET A 213 -12.56 21.89 -2.66
N PHE A 214 -11.71 22.90 -2.47
CA PHE A 214 -10.72 22.89 -1.40
C PHE A 214 -11.35 23.03 -0.01
N TYR A 215 -12.38 23.86 0.17
CA TYR A 215 -13.09 23.95 1.45
C TYR A 215 -13.80 22.65 1.82
N ILE A 216 -14.43 21.97 0.86
CA ILE A 216 -15.05 20.66 1.10
C ILE A 216 -13.98 19.67 1.59
N THR A 217 -12.85 19.61 0.89
CA THR A 217 -11.75 18.70 1.23
C THR A 217 -11.15 19.02 2.60
N ALA A 218 -10.94 20.31 2.92
CA ALA A 218 -10.44 20.75 4.21
C ALA A 218 -11.43 20.47 5.35
N GLY A 219 -12.73 20.66 5.13
CA GLY A 219 -13.78 20.32 6.08
C GLY A 219 -13.79 18.83 6.42
N VAL A 220 -13.78 17.97 5.40
CA VAL A 220 -13.73 16.50 5.57
C VAL A 220 -12.45 16.08 6.31
N SER A 221 -11.29 16.62 5.91
CA SER A 221 -10.00 16.30 6.54
C SER A 221 -9.96 16.73 8.02
N THR A 222 -10.54 17.89 8.35
CA THR A 222 -10.63 18.40 9.73
C THR A 222 -11.53 17.51 10.60
N VAL A 223 -12.69 17.11 10.09
CA VAL A 223 -13.60 16.19 10.80
C VAL A 223 -12.91 14.85 11.06
N LEU A 224 -12.22 14.30 10.07
CA LEU A 224 -11.47 13.05 10.23
C LEU A 224 -10.33 13.17 11.25
N PHE A 225 -9.61 14.29 11.27
CA PHE A 225 -8.59 14.55 12.28
C PHE A 225 -9.16 14.56 13.70
N ILE A 226 -10.28 15.26 13.92
CA ILE A 226 -10.98 15.29 15.22
C ILE A 226 -11.47 13.89 15.62
N LEU A 227 -12.00 13.12 14.68
CA LEU A 227 -12.43 11.74 14.91
C LEU A 227 -11.24 10.82 15.28
N VAL A 228 -10.07 11.01 14.68
CA VAL A 228 -8.87 10.24 15.07
C VAL A 228 -8.40 10.61 16.46
N ILE A 229 -8.41 11.90 16.83
CA ILE A 229 -8.05 12.34 18.20
C ILE A 229 -8.97 11.69 19.25
N THR A 230 -10.27 11.68 18.98
CA THR A 230 -11.30 11.26 19.95
C THR A 230 -11.49 9.74 19.99
N VAL A 231 -11.48 9.07 18.84
CA VAL A 231 -11.89 7.66 18.73
C VAL A 231 -10.73 6.69 18.50
N PHE A 232 -9.62 7.13 17.89
CA PHE A 232 -8.53 6.22 17.53
C PHE A 232 -7.72 5.80 18.76
N GLN A 233 -7.76 4.51 19.07
CA GLN A 233 -6.97 3.88 20.13
C GLN A 233 -5.78 3.14 19.53
N GLU A 234 -4.68 3.07 20.26
CA GLU A 234 -3.43 2.45 19.78
C GLU A 234 -3.57 0.94 19.64
N GLN A 235 -4.09 0.29 20.67
CA GLN A 235 -4.33 -1.15 20.73
C GLN A 235 -5.53 -1.41 21.65
N PRO A 236 -6.25 -2.53 21.47
CA PRO A 236 -7.28 -2.91 22.42
C PRO A 236 -6.65 -3.27 23.77
N ASP A 237 -7.33 -2.91 24.86
CA ASP A 237 -6.86 -3.15 26.23
C ASP A 237 -6.59 -4.65 26.47
N ILE A 238 -7.44 -5.50 25.90
CA ILE A 238 -7.31 -6.96 25.92
C ILE A 238 -6.92 -7.44 24.51
N PRO A 239 -5.85 -8.24 24.34
CA PRO A 239 -5.37 -8.64 23.03
C PRO A 239 -6.38 -9.58 22.32
N PRO A 240 -6.63 -9.42 21.02
CA PRO A 240 -7.58 -10.26 20.28
C PRO A 240 -7.10 -11.69 20.02
N THR A 241 -5.79 -11.98 20.10
CA THR A 241 -5.23 -13.33 19.91
C THR A 241 -4.15 -13.67 20.93
N GLN A 242 -3.99 -14.97 21.23
CA GLN A 242 -2.92 -15.44 22.12
C GLN A 242 -1.52 -15.18 21.54
N ALA A 243 -1.37 -15.23 20.22
CA ALA A 243 -0.12 -14.86 19.55
C ALA A 243 0.27 -13.39 19.81
N GLN A 244 -0.70 -12.47 19.85
CA GLN A 244 -0.44 -11.08 20.21
C GLN A 244 -0.21 -10.90 21.72
N ALA A 245 -0.87 -11.70 22.56
CA ALA A 245 -0.59 -11.71 24.00
C ALA A 245 0.86 -12.15 24.28
N ALA A 246 1.33 -13.20 23.60
CA ALA A 246 2.73 -13.65 23.66
C ALA A 246 3.69 -12.61 23.06
N ALA A 247 3.34 -11.96 21.95
CA ALA A 247 4.14 -10.89 21.35
C ALA A 247 4.27 -9.65 22.25
N ARG A 248 3.32 -9.39 23.16
CA ARG A 248 3.42 -8.33 24.17
C ARG A 248 4.40 -8.68 25.30
N LEU A 249 4.62 -9.97 25.58
CA LEU A 249 5.49 -10.46 26.65
C LEU A 249 6.96 -10.57 26.22
N ILE A 250 7.21 -10.69 24.92
CA ILE A 250 8.56 -10.68 24.34
C ILE A 250 9.02 -9.22 24.25
N PRO A 251 10.10 -8.80 24.94
CA PRO A 251 10.68 -7.49 24.73
C PRO A 251 11.01 -7.33 23.26
N ALA A 252 10.70 -6.18 22.66
CA ALA A 252 11.04 -5.89 21.27
C ALA A 252 12.57 -5.88 21.11
N GLU A 253 13.21 -7.06 21.04
CA GLU A 253 14.54 -7.19 20.52
C GLU A 253 14.48 -6.58 19.14
N SER A 254 15.27 -5.53 18.95
CA SER A 254 15.48 -4.89 17.68
C SER A 254 16.13 -5.90 16.73
N SER A 255 15.33 -6.83 16.19
CA SER A 255 15.62 -7.49 14.94
C SER A 255 15.92 -6.34 13.99
N SER A 256 17.22 -6.17 13.72
CA SER A 256 17.74 -4.95 13.12
C SER A 256 17.01 -4.76 11.79
N TYR A 257 16.10 -3.79 11.72
CA TYR A 257 15.21 -3.58 10.58
C TYR A 257 15.99 -3.49 9.26
N MET A 258 17.20 -2.90 9.31
CA MET A 258 18.16 -2.89 8.21
C MET A 258 18.63 -4.30 7.79
N LYS A 259 18.86 -5.22 8.74
CA LYS A 259 19.15 -6.62 8.44
C LYS A 259 17.98 -7.33 7.75
N SER A 260 16.74 -7.06 8.18
CA SER A 260 15.53 -7.60 7.51
C SER A 260 15.45 -7.13 6.06
N ILE A 261 15.63 -5.83 5.80
CA ILE A 261 15.68 -5.28 4.42
C ILE A 261 16.80 -5.92 3.61
N LEU A 262 18.00 -6.04 4.17
CA LEU A 262 19.13 -6.65 3.46
C LEU A 262 18.87 -8.13 3.14
N CYS A 263 18.23 -8.87 4.06
CA CYS A 263 17.81 -10.25 3.85
C CYS A 263 16.81 -10.35 2.68
N LEU A 264 15.81 -9.47 2.66
CA LEU A 264 14.81 -9.38 1.60
C LEU A 264 15.46 -9.09 0.24
N LEU A 265 16.34 -8.08 0.16
CA LEU A 265 17.03 -7.71 -1.08
C LEU A 265 18.04 -8.75 -1.56
N ARG A 266 18.48 -9.67 -0.70
CA ARG A 266 19.31 -10.82 -1.10
C ARG A 266 18.49 -11.95 -1.72
N ASN A 267 17.18 -11.99 -1.49
CA ASN A 267 16.29 -12.99 -2.07
C ASN A 267 15.99 -12.65 -3.54
N ARG A 268 16.63 -13.38 -4.47
CA ARG A 268 16.49 -13.17 -5.92
C ARG A 268 15.05 -13.23 -6.41
N ALA A 269 14.22 -14.15 -5.87
CA ALA A 269 12.82 -14.25 -6.27
C ALA A 269 12.01 -13.01 -5.85
N PHE A 270 12.29 -12.49 -4.66
CA PHE A 270 11.67 -11.28 -4.16
C PHE A 270 12.11 -10.02 -4.91
N VAL A 271 13.40 -9.90 -5.27
CA VAL A 271 13.88 -8.78 -6.09
C VAL A 271 13.23 -8.76 -7.47
N LEU A 272 13.08 -9.92 -8.11
CA LEU A 272 12.35 -10.03 -9.39
C LEU A 272 10.87 -9.64 -9.21
N LEU A 273 10.25 -10.00 -8.09
CA LEU A 273 8.88 -9.58 -7.77
C LEU A 273 8.79 -8.07 -7.54
N ILE A 274 9.72 -7.45 -6.80
CA ILE A 274 9.79 -5.99 -6.60
C ILE A 274 9.85 -5.28 -7.95
N LEU A 275 10.69 -5.78 -8.86
CA LEU A 275 10.87 -5.17 -10.18
C LEU A 275 9.61 -5.32 -11.04
N SER A 276 9.08 -6.54 -11.16
CA SER A 276 7.84 -6.83 -11.89
C SER A 276 6.64 -6.02 -11.35
N TYR A 277 6.52 -5.95 -10.03
CA TYR A 277 5.47 -5.21 -9.35
C TYR A 277 5.57 -3.72 -9.61
N GLY A 278 6.78 -3.17 -9.50
CA GLY A 278 7.05 -1.77 -9.81
C GLY A 278 6.68 -1.40 -11.23
N LEU A 279 7.01 -2.26 -12.20
CA LEU A 279 6.66 -2.04 -13.61
C LEU A 279 5.14 -2.01 -13.84
N ASN A 280 4.37 -2.91 -13.22
CA ASN A 280 2.92 -2.95 -13.39
C ASN A 280 2.24 -1.77 -12.69
N VAL A 281 2.48 -1.62 -11.39
CA VAL A 281 1.82 -0.60 -10.57
C VAL A 281 2.29 0.80 -10.93
N GLY A 282 3.57 0.98 -11.28
CA GLY A 282 4.09 2.24 -11.82
C GLY A 282 3.41 2.62 -13.13
N SER A 283 3.12 1.65 -14.01
CA SER A 283 2.36 1.91 -15.24
C SER A 283 0.93 2.35 -14.90
N PHE A 284 0.31 1.76 -13.88
CA PHE A 284 -1.04 2.13 -13.44
C PHE A 284 -1.08 3.57 -12.91
N TYR A 285 -0.06 3.95 -12.14
CA TYR A 285 0.10 5.32 -11.64
C TYR A 285 0.31 6.34 -12.76
N ALA A 286 1.10 5.99 -13.79
CA ALA A 286 1.31 6.84 -14.96
C ALA A 286 0.01 7.02 -15.77
N VAL A 287 -0.70 5.92 -16.07
CA VAL A 287 -2.02 5.95 -16.74
C VAL A 287 -3.01 6.79 -15.94
N SER A 288 -3.06 6.63 -14.62
CA SER A 288 -3.97 7.36 -13.74
C SER A 288 -3.66 8.86 -13.71
N THR A 289 -2.38 9.23 -13.68
CA THR A 289 -1.94 10.63 -13.62
C THR A 289 -2.16 11.35 -14.94
N LEU A 290 -1.83 10.70 -16.06
CA LEU A 290 -1.90 11.28 -17.39
C LEU A 290 -3.26 11.07 -18.07
N LEU A 291 -4.25 10.49 -17.37
CA LEU A 291 -5.55 10.13 -17.94
C LEU A 291 -6.27 11.31 -18.59
N ASN A 292 -6.37 12.45 -17.87
CA ASN A 292 -6.99 13.67 -18.41
C ASN A 292 -6.32 14.08 -19.71
N ARG A 293 -4.98 14.12 -19.70
CA ARG A 293 -4.17 14.53 -20.86
C ARG A 293 -4.41 13.64 -22.08
N MET A 294 -4.42 12.32 -21.87
CA MET A 294 -4.70 11.34 -22.92
C MET A 294 -6.10 11.51 -23.52
N ILE A 295 -7.11 11.74 -22.67
CA ILE A 295 -8.50 11.88 -23.12
C ILE A 295 -8.74 13.22 -23.80
N ILE A 296 -8.27 14.33 -23.24
CA ILE A 296 -8.50 15.67 -23.80
C ILE A 296 -7.79 15.86 -25.15
N MET A 297 -6.64 15.21 -25.36
CA MET A 297 -5.94 15.24 -26.65
C MET A 297 -6.77 14.58 -27.78
N CYS A 298 -7.51 13.51 -27.48
CA CYS A 298 -8.35 12.80 -28.46
C CYS A 298 -9.81 13.29 -28.47
N TYR A 299 -10.31 13.78 -27.35
CA TYR A 299 -11.69 14.24 -27.14
C TYR A 299 -11.70 15.59 -26.40
N PRO A 300 -11.50 16.70 -27.11
CA PRO A 300 -11.48 18.03 -26.50
C PRO A 300 -12.78 18.38 -25.76
N GLY A 301 -12.68 18.97 -24.57
CA GLY A 301 -13.83 19.38 -23.75
C GLY A 301 -14.61 18.24 -23.07
N GLN A 302 -14.04 17.04 -23.01
CA GLN A 302 -14.64 15.86 -22.38
C GLN A 302 -14.03 15.55 -21.00
N GLU A 303 -13.80 16.57 -20.16
CA GLU A 303 -13.22 16.43 -18.82
C GLU A 303 -14.06 15.52 -17.92
N VAL A 304 -15.39 15.67 -17.97
CA VAL A 304 -16.33 14.83 -17.21
C VAL A 304 -16.28 13.37 -17.70
N ALA A 305 -16.13 13.14 -19.01
CA ALA A 305 -15.97 11.78 -19.54
C ALA A 305 -14.63 11.18 -19.11
N ALA A 306 -13.54 11.96 -19.13
CA ALA A 306 -12.23 11.53 -18.62
C ALA A 306 -12.33 11.09 -17.15
N GLY A 307 -13.02 11.87 -16.32
CA GLY A 307 -13.31 11.52 -14.92
C GLY A 307 -14.10 10.22 -14.79
N ARG A 308 -15.14 10.02 -15.59
CA ARG A 308 -15.95 8.78 -15.60
C ARG A 308 -15.16 7.56 -16.10
N ILE A 309 -14.24 7.74 -17.05
CA ILE A 309 -13.33 6.68 -17.50
C ILE A 309 -12.40 6.29 -16.36
N GLY A 310 -11.81 7.27 -15.66
CA GLY A 310 -10.97 7.02 -14.49
C GLY A 310 -11.71 6.28 -13.38
N LEU A 311 -12.95 6.70 -13.09
CA LEU A 311 -13.85 6.00 -12.18
C LEU A 311 -14.04 4.53 -12.60
N THR A 312 -14.28 4.29 -13.89
CA THR A 312 -14.49 2.95 -14.45
C THR A 312 -13.25 2.07 -14.28
N ILE A 313 -12.05 2.60 -14.54
CA ILE A 313 -10.78 1.91 -14.32
C ILE A 313 -10.67 1.44 -12.87
N VAL A 314 -10.94 2.33 -11.91
CA VAL A 314 -10.77 2.03 -10.49
C VAL A 314 -11.82 1.05 -9.96
N ILE A 315 -13.11 1.25 -10.29
CA ILE A 315 -14.18 0.35 -9.85
C ILE A 315 -13.99 -1.05 -10.45
N ALA A 316 -13.74 -1.15 -11.75
CA ALA A 316 -13.44 -2.43 -12.39
C ALA A 316 -12.21 -3.08 -11.75
N GLY A 317 -11.20 -2.28 -11.42
CA GLY A 317 -10.03 -2.69 -10.67
C GLY A 317 -10.31 -3.27 -9.29
N MET A 318 -11.17 -2.65 -8.50
CA MET A 318 -11.59 -3.17 -7.19
C MET A 318 -12.28 -4.52 -7.30
N VAL A 319 -13.15 -4.69 -8.32
CA VAL A 319 -13.79 -5.98 -8.61
C VAL A 319 -12.75 -7.02 -9.02
N GLY A 320 -11.79 -6.65 -9.87
CA GLY A 320 -10.68 -7.51 -10.27
C GLY A 320 -9.82 -7.96 -9.09
N SER A 321 -9.47 -7.05 -8.19
CA SER A 321 -8.74 -7.33 -6.96
C SER A 321 -9.48 -8.34 -6.07
N LEU A 322 -10.79 -8.19 -5.90
CA LEU A 322 -11.60 -9.11 -5.09
C LEU A 322 -11.66 -10.50 -5.72
N ILE A 323 -11.95 -10.59 -7.03
CA ILE A 323 -12.05 -11.87 -7.74
C ILE A 323 -10.70 -12.59 -7.74
N CYS A 324 -9.61 -11.88 -8.02
CA CYS A 324 -8.26 -12.43 -8.01
C CYS A 324 -7.84 -12.89 -6.61
N GLY A 325 -8.20 -12.15 -5.56
CA GLY A 325 -7.96 -12.52 -4.17
C GLY A 325 -8.69 -13.82 -3.78
N VAL A 326 -10.00 -13.89 -4.05
CA VAL A 326 -10.82 -15.10 -3.77
C VAL A 326 -10.32 -16.31 -4.58
N TRP A 327 -9.97 -16.09 -5.84
CA TRP A 327 -9.38 -17.13 -6.69
C TRP A 327 -8.07 -17.66 -6.11
N LEU A 328 -7.20 -16.77 -5.66
CA LEU A 328 -5.91 -17.12 -5.08
C LEU A 328 -6.06 -17.84 -3.75
N ASP A 329 -7.05 -17.46 -2.93
CA ASP A 329 -7.34 -18.12 -1.67
C ASP A 329 -7.71 -19.59 -1.85
N ARG A 330 -8.42 -19.93 -2.93
CA ARG A 330 -8.81 -21.31 -3.24
C ARG A 330 -7.74 -22.08 -4.01
N SER A 331 -7.20 -21.49 -5.06
CA SER A 331 -6.27 -22.18 -5.97
C SER A 331 -4.87 -22.30 -5.37
N LYS A 332 -4.46 -21.34 -4.52
CA LYS A 332 -3.10 -21.21 -3.99
C LYS A 332 -2.01 -21.18 -5.08
N THR A 333 -2.37 -20.87 -6.33
CA THR A 333 -1.46 -20.80 -7.48
C THR A 333 -0.92 -19.38 -7.70
N TYR A 334 -0.16 -18.88 -6.71
CA TYR A 334 0.36 -17.50 -6.67
C TYR A 334 1.08 -17.09 -7.95
N LYS A 335 2.07 -17.87 -8.40
CA LYS A 335 2.85 -17.55 -9.60
C LYS A 335 2.00 -17.52 -10.88
N GLN A 336 1.19 -18.56 -11.11
CA GLN A 336 0.42 -18.71 -12.35
C GLN A 336 -0.65 -17.63 -12.47
N THR A 337 -1.37 -17.35 -11.38
CA THR A 337 -2.38 -16.29 -11.34
C THR A 337 -1.75 -14.92 -11.56
N THR A 338 -0.62 -14.64 -10.90
CA THR A 338 0.14 -13.39 -11.09
C THR A 338 0.58 -13.21 -12.55
N LEU A 339 1.12 -14.26 -13.18
CA LEU A 339 1.55 -14.22 -14.58
C LEU A 339 0.36 -13.99 -15.53
N LEU A 340 -0.75 -14.71 -15.34
CA LEU A 340 -1.95 -14.57 -16.17
C LEU A 340 -2.50 -13.14 -16.10
N VAL A 341 -2.66 -12.60 -14.89
CA VAL A 341 -3.16 -11.23 -14.70
C VAL A 341 -2.22 -10.20 -15.32
N TYR A 342 -0.90 -10.44 -15.28
CA TYR A 342 0.07 -9.57 -15.96
C TYR A 342 -0.10 -9.59 -17.48
N VAL A 343 -0.20 -10.78 -18.09
CA VAL A 343 -0.44 -10.94 -19.53
C VAL A 343 -1.74 -10.25 -19.95
N MET A 344 -2.79 -10.41 -19.16
CA MET A 344 -4.08 -9.75 -19.40
C MET A 344 -4.00 -8.23 -19.22
N SER A 345 -3.16 -7.73 -18.31
CA SER A 345 -2.90 -6.28 -18.17
C SER A 345 -2.19 -5.72 -19.41
N LEU A 346 -1.21 -6.44 -19.95
CA LEU A 346 -0.52 -6.08 -21.19
C LEU A 346 -1.49 -6.07 -22.39
N ALA A 347 -2.30 -7.12 -22.53
CA ALA A 347 -3.31 -7.19 -23.57
C ALA A 347 -4.34 -6.06 -23.44
N GLY A 348 -4.81 -5.79 -22.22
CA GLY A 348 -5.71 -4.67 -21.92
C GLY A 348 -5.09 -3.32 -22.28
N MET A 349 -3.80 -3.12 -21.99
CA MET A 349 -3.10 -1.87 -22.31
C MET A 349 -2.94 -1.68 -23.82
N LEU A 350 -2.61 -2.75 -24.57
CA LEU A 350 -2.55 -2.72 -26.02
C LEU A 350 -3.91 -2.38 -26.64
N ILE A 351 -4.97 -3.06 -26.20
CA ILE A 351 -6.33 -2.80 -26.68
C ILE A 351 -6.73 -1.35 -26.37
N TYR A 352 -6.48 -0.87 -25.16
CA TYR A 352 -6.73 0.52 -24.76
C TYR A 352 -5.96 1.51 -25.65
N ALA A 353 -4.67 1.25 -25.91
CA ALA A 353 -3.82 2.11 -26.73
C ALA A 353 -4.36 2.31 -28.16
N PHE A 354 -4.77 1.22 -28.82
CA PHE A 354 -5.30 1.27 -30.19
C PHE A 354 -6.75 1.75 -30.27
N THR A 355 -7.50 1.65 -29.18
CA THR A 355 -8.91 2.04 -29.12
C THR A 355 -9.11 3.52 -28.83
N LEU A 356 -8.22 4.13 -28.02
CA LEU A 356 -8.44 5.47 -27.48
C LEU A 356 -8.62 6.53 -28.58
N ASP A 357 -7.89 6.42 -29.68
CA ASP A 357 -7.95 7.35 -30.83
C ASP A 357 -9.08 7.03 -31.84
N ARG A 358 -9.87 5.97 -31.60
CA ARG A 358 -10.94 5.53 -32.50
C ARG A 358 -12.31 5.97 -31.97
N VAL A 359 -12.84 7.04 -32.58
CA VAL A 359 -14.16 7.73 -32.61
C VAL A 359 -15.27 7.42 -31.57
N HIS A 360 -15.34 6.25 -30.91
CA HIS A 360 -16.41 5.90 -29.99
C HIS A 360 -15.97 5.87 -28.52
N LEU A 361 -16.30 6.93 -27.79
CA LEU A 361 -16.09 7.07 -26.33
C LEU A 361 -16.57 5.84 -25.54
N TRP A 362 -17.68 5.21 -25.92
CA TRP A 362 -18.21 4.03 -25.21
C TRP A 362 -17.25 2.84 -25.23
N LEU A 363 -16.50 2.66 -26.32
CA LEU A 363 -15.49 1.61 -26.42
C LEU A 363 -14.29 1.88 -25.49
N VAL A 364 -13.98 3.15 -25.26
CA VAL A 364 -12.96 3.57 -24.28
C VAL A 364 -13.36 3.16 -22.86
N PHE A 365 -14.64 3.27 -22.49
CA PHE A 365 -15.12 2.78 -21.18
C PHE A 365 -14.90 1.28 -20.98
N ILE A 366 -15.22 0.47 -22.00
CA ILE A 366 -15.08 -0.99 -21.93
C ILE A 366 -13.60 -1.38 -21.83
N THR A 367 -12.76 -0.79 -22.68
CA THR A 367 -11.33 -1.11 -22.73
C THR A 367 -10.59 -0.60 -21.50
N ALA A 368 -10.89 0.61 -21.02
CA ALA A 368 -10.36 1.16 -19.77
C ALA A 368 -10.81 0.33 -18.55
N GLY A 369 -12.08 -0.09 -18.49
CA GLY A 369 -12.56 -0.98 -17.44
C GLY A 369 -11.84 -2.33 -17.43
N THR A 370 -11.61 -2.91 -18.62
CA THR A 370 -10.85 -4.17 -18.77
C THR A 370 -9.40 -4.01 -18.32
N LEU A 371 -8.74 -2.93 -18.74
CA LEU A 371 -7.39 -2.57 -18.28
C LEU A 371 -7.35 -2.43 -16.75
N GLY A 372 -8.27 -1.64 -16.19
CA GLY A 372 -8.37 -1.40 -14.75
C GLY A 372 -8.56 -2.68 -13.94
N PHE A 373 -9.44 -3.57 -14.41
CA PHE A 373 -9.71 -4.88 -13.79
C PHE A 373 -8.43 -5.69 -13.56
N PHE A 374 -7.62 -5.88 -14.61
CA PHE A 374 -6.41 -6.69 -14.51
C PHE A 374 -5.26 -5.95 -13.82
N MET A 375 -5.05 -4.69 -14.16
CA MET A 375 -3.92 -3.91 -13.68
C MET A 375 -4.04 -3.59 -12.18
N THR A 376 -5.24 -3.23 -11.72
CA THR A 376 -5.49 -3.05 -10.28
C THR A 376 -5.62 -4.40 -9.57
N GLY A 377 -6.16 -5.41 -10.23
CA GLY A 377 -6.26 -6.79 -9.72
C GLY A 377 -4.91 -7.38 -9.33
N TYR A 378 -3.83 -6.91 -9.96
CA TYR A 378 -2.46 -7.31 -9.69
C TYR A 378 -1.93 -6.83 -8.32
N LEU A 379 -2.38 -5.69 -7.78
CA LEU A 379 -1.88 -5.12 -6.50
C LEU A 379 -1.95 -6.12 -5.33
N PRO A 380 -3.13 -6.69 -4.97
CA PRO A 380 -3.22 -7.63 -3.86
C PRO A 380 -2.46 -8.94 -4.13
N LEU A 381 -2.41 -9.39 -5.39
CA LEU A 381 -1.65 -10.59 -5.78
C LEU A 381 -0.15 -10.40 -5.50
N GLY A 382 0.39 -9.21 -5.79
CA GLY A 382 1.76 -8.85 -5.50
C GLY A 382 2.09 -8.93 -4.00
N PHE A 383 1.22 -8.40 -3.13
CA PHE A 383 1.42 -8.46 -1.69
C PHE A 383 1.35 -9.89 -1.14
N GLU A 384 0.35 -10.66 -1.54
CA GLU A 384 0.21 -12.06 -1.14
C GLU A 384 1.39 -12.92 -1.61
N PHE A 385 1.86 -12.72 -2.85
CA PHE A 385 3.02 -13.44 -3.36
C PHE A 385 4.31 -13.00 -2.66
N ALA A 386 4.43 -11.71 -2.32
CA ALA A 386 5.55 -11.19 -1.56
C ALA A 386 5.65 -11.83 -0.17
N VAL A 387 4.55 -11.88 0.59
CA VAL A 387 4.49 -12.53 1.92
C VAL A 387 4.93 -13.98 1.84
N GLU A 388 4.49 -14.70 0.81
CA GLU A 388 4.82 -16.11 0.61
C GLU A 388 6.31 -16.35 0.28
N LEU A 389 6.94 -15.43 -0.46
CA LEU A 389 8.37 -15.49 -0.80
C LEU A 389 9.29 -15.03 0.35
N THR A 390 8.79 -14.15 1.22
CA THR A 390 9.61 -13.48 2.24
C THR A 390 9.48 -14.05 3.63
N TYR A 391 8.60 -15.03 3.86
CA TYR A 391 8.44 -15.67 5.16
C TYR A 391 9.80 -16.16 5.74
N PRO A 392 10.12 -15.90 7.03
CA PRO A 392 9.28 -15.32 8.09
C PRO A 392 9.43 -13.79 8.31
N GLU A 393 9.88 -13.03 7.31
CA GLU A 393 10.07 -11.57 7.42
C GLU A 393 8.74 -10.79 7.57
N SER A 394 8.81 -9.59 8.13
CA SER A 394 7.65 -8.71 8.35
C SER A 394 6.92 -8.36 7.05
N GLU A 395 5.60 -8.58 7.02
CA GLU A 395 4.71 -8.21 5.92
C GLU A 395 4.76 -6.69 5.62
N GLY A 396 4.91 -5.86 6.65
CA GLY A 396 5.02 -4.41 6.50
C GLY A 396 6.28 -3.99 5.74
N THR A 397 7.42 -4.62 6.01
CA THR A 397 8.69 -4.32 5.32
C THR A 397 8.63 -4.76 3.85
N SER A 398 8.08 -5.96 3.61
CA SER A 398 7.93 -6.53 2.26
C SER A 398 7.03 -5.67 1.38
N SER A 399 5.81 -5.36 1.85
CA SER A 399 4.86 -4.48 1.15
C SER A 399 5.37 -3.04 0.99
N GLY A 400 6.12 -2.52 1.97
CA GLY A 400 6.78 -1.22 1.90
C GLY A 400 7.77 -1.13 0.73
N LEU A 401 8.60 -2.16 0.53
CA LEU A 401 9.56 -2.25 -0.58
C LEU A 401 8.87 -2.41 -1.95
N LEU A 402 7.78 -3.20 -2.03
CA LEU A 402 6.98 -3.30 -3.26
C LEU A 402 6.41 -1.93 -3.66
N ASN A 403 5.80 -1.21 -2.71
CA ASN A 403 5.30 0.14 -2.97
C ASN A 403 6.42 1.11 -3.34
N CYS A 404 7.57 1.05 -2.67
CA CYS A 404 8.73 1.90 -3.03
C CYS A 404 9.12 1.72 -4.50
N SER A 405 9.17 0.48 -4.99
CA SER A 405 9.42 0.19 -6.41
C SER A 405 8.33 0.77 -7.32
N ALA A 406 7.05 0.59 -6.97
CA ALA A 406 5.93 1.17 -7.71
C ALA A 406 6.01 2.70 -7.82
N GLN A 407 6.43 3.39 -6.75
CA GLN A 407 6.60 4.84 -6.77
C GLN A 407 7.77 5.27 -7.67
N VAL A 408 8.91 4.56 -7.63
CA VAL A 408 10.06 4.84 -8.51
C VAL A 408 9.67 4.71 -9.98
N PHE A 409 9.07 3.58 -10.37
CA PHE A 409 8.61 3.38 -11.74
C PHE A 409 7.47 4.32 -12.12
N GLY A 410 6.59 4.67 -11.19
CA GLY A 410 5.53 5.64 -11.39
C GLY A 410 6.07 7.02 -11.81
N ILE A 411 7.13 7.51 -11.15
CA ILE A 411 7.80 8.76 -11.53
C ILE A 411 8.43 8.63 -12.91
N ILE A 412 9.23 7.58 -13.14
CA ILE A 412 9.93 7.36 -14.42
C ILE A 412 8.92 7.33 -15.57
N PHE A 413 7.85 6.53 -15.42
CA PHE A 413 6.84 6.38 -16.46
C PHE A 413 6.00 7.63 -16.65
N THR A 414 5.62 8.34 -15.59
CA THR A 414 4.86 9.60 -15.73
C THR A 414 5.68 10.63 -16.54
N ILE A 415 6.98 10.77 -16.25
CA ILE A 415 7.85 11.71 -16.97
C ILE A 415 8.08 11.26 -18.42
N CYS A 416 8.46 10.01 -18.63
CA CYS A 416 8.77 9.49 -19.96
C CYS A 416 7.52 9.45 -20.85
N GLN A 417 6.42 8.88 -20.35
CA GLN A 417 5.15 8.82 -21.08
C GLN A 417 4.63 10.23 -21.36
N GLY A 418 4.67 11.14 -20.37
CA GLY A 418 4.22 12.53 -20.54
C GLY A 418 4.95 13.24 -21.69
N LYS A 419 6.27 13.11 -21.78
CA LYS A 419 7.06 13.67 -22.89
C LYS A 419 6.76 13.01 -24.24
N ILE A 420 6.62 11.68 -24.26
CA ILE A 420 6.29 10.96 -25.49
C ILE A 420 4.90 11.35 -26.00
N ILE A 421 3.92 11.56 -25.11
CA ILE A 421 2.58 12.04 -25.47
C ILE A 421 2.67 13.41 -26.14
N ASP A 422 3.53 14.30 -25.65
CA ASP A 422 3.69 15.65 -26.18
C ASP A 422 4.29 15.69 -27.58
N ASP A 423 5.33 14.87 -27.80
CA ASP A 423 6.09 14.88 -29.05
C ASP A 423 5.50 13.94 -30.12
N PHE A 424 4.90 12.81 -29.70
CA PHE A 424 4.50 11.71 -30.58
C PHE A 424 3.05 11.24 -30.39
N GLY A 425 2.29 11.86 -29.49
CA GLY A 425 0.87 11.57 -29.25
C GLY A 425 0.58 10.40 -28.31
N THR A 426 -0.70 10.25 -27.95
CA THR A 426 -1.16 9.30 -26.92
C THR A 426 -0.85 7.83 -27.24
N LEU A 427 -0.92 7.44 -28.52
CA LEU A 427 -0.62 6.07 -28.93
C LEU A 427 0.82 5.68 -28.61
N ALA A 428 1.79 6.54 -28.95
CA ALA A 428 3.21 6.29 -28.69
C ALA A 428 3.50 6.19 -27.18
N GLY A 429 2.90 7.07 -26.38
CA GLY A 429 3.02 7.02 -24.91
C GLY A 429 2.47 5.72 -24.32
N ASN A 430 1.35 5.22 -24.84
CA ASN A 430 0.77 3.95 -24.39
C ASN A 430 1.56 2.72 -24.86
N LEU A 431 2.15 2.76 -26.06
CA LEU A 431 3.05 1.70 -26.55
C LEU A 431 4.34 1.62 -25.71
N PHE A 432 4.84 2.76 -25.23
CA PHE A 432 5.95 2.80 -24.26
C PHE A 432 5.62 1.99 -23.00
N LEU A 433 4.44 2.18 -22.40
CA LEU A 433 4.01 1.38 -21.25
C LEU A 433 3.83 -0.11 -21.62
N CYS A 434 3.32 -0.42 -22.81
CA CYS A 434 3.20 -1.81 -23.28
C CYS A 434 4.55 -2.52 -23.32
N ALA A 435 5.63 -1.84 -23.75
CA ALA A 435 6.98 -2.42 -23.77
C ALA A 435 7.46 -2.77 -22.35
N PHE A 436 7.22 -1.91 -21.36
CA PHE A 436 7.59 -2.16 -19.98
C PHE A 436 6.70 -3.20 -19.29
N LEU A 437 5.41 -3.28 -19.65
CA LEU A 437 4.53 -4.36 -19.20
C LEU A 437 4.94 -5.71 -19.80
N LEU A 438 5.40 -5.75 -21.05
CA LEU A 438 5.98 -6.96 -21.65
C LEU A 438 7.24 -7.39 -20.90
N LEU A 439 8.15 -6.45 -20.61
CA LEU A 439 9.34 -6.72 -19.81
C LEU A 439 8.97 -7.27 -18.42
N GLY A 440 7.99 -6.64 -17.75
CA GLY A 440 7.49 -7.10 -16.46
C GLY A 440 6.84 -8.49 -16.52
N THR A 441 6.17 -8.83 -17.61
CA THR A 441 5.61 -10.16 -17.86
C THR A 441 6.72 -11.21 -17.94
N ILE A 442 7.79 -10.92 -18.70
CA ILE A 442 8.97 -11.80 -18.82
C ILE A 442 9.63 -11.99 -17.45
N ILE A 443 9.86 -10.90 -16.71
CA ILE A 443 10.43 -10.95 -15.37
C ILE A 443 9.58 -11.82 -14.43
N THR A 444 8.24 -11.66 -14.48
CA THR A 444 7.30 -12.45 -13.68
C THR A 444 7.40 -13.95 -13.99
N ALA A 445 7.54 -14.31 -15.27
CA ALA A 445 7.69 -15.70 -15.68
C ALA A 445 8.97 -16.35 -15.11
N LEU A 446 10.05 -15.56 -14.97
CA LEU A 446 11.34 -15.99 -14.45
C LEU A 446 11.37 -16.15 -12.92
N ILE A 447 10.36 -15.67 -12.19
CA ILE A 447 10.30 -15.82 -10.72
C ILE A 447 10.18 -17.31 -10.38
N LYS A 448 11.11 -17.82 -9.56
CA LYS A 448 11.00 -19.17 -9.00
C LYS A 448 9.93 -19.19 -7.92
N SER A 449 8.97 -20.11 -8.03
CA SER A 449 7.90 -20.31 -7.04
C SER A 449 8.40 -21.16 -5.87
N ASP A 450 9.25 -20.58 -5.01
CA ASP A 450 9.57 -21.19 -3.71
C ASP A 450 8.55 -20.68 -2.68
N LEU A 451 7.46 -21.44 -2.50
CA LEU A 451 6.38 -21.11 -1.56
C LEU A 451 6.79 -21.48 -0.13
N ARG A 452 7.52 -20.57 0.53
CA ARG A 452 8.19 -20.84 1.81
C ARG A 452 7.21 -21.01 2.97
N ARG A 453 6.14 -20.21 3.01
CA ARG A 453 5.12 -20.28 4.08
C ARG A 453 4.30 -21.55 3.96
N GLN A 454 3.93 -21.98 2.75
CA GLN A 454 3.28 -23.27 2.53
C GLN A 454 4.17 -24.44 2.97
N ARG A 455 5.46 -24.41 2.62
CA ARG A 455 6.41 -25.45 3.05
C ARG A 455 6.53 -25.47 4.58
N ALA A 456 6.57 -24.32 5.24
CA ALA A 456 6.59 -24.24 6.71
C ALA A 456 5.31 -24.79 7.35
N ASN A 457 4.13 -24.46 6.81
CA ASN A 457 2.85 -24.99 7.31
C ASN A 457 2.74 -26.50 7.09
N GLN A 458 3.24 -27.03 5.97
CA GLN A 458 3.31 -28.47 5.74
C GLN A 458 4.20 -29.15 6.78
N LEU A 459 5.40 -28.62 7.03
CA LEU A 459 6.32 -29.14 8.04
C LEU A 459 5.72 -29.10 9.46
N ALA A 460 5.02 -28.03 9.82
CA ALA A 460 4.35 -27.91 11.11
C ALA A 460 3.20 -28.90 11.26
N ASN A 461 2.38 -29.08 10.23
CA ASN A 461 1.31 -30.08 10.23
C ASN A 461 1.86 -31.52 10.32
N THR A 462 2.98 -31.80 9.64
CA THR A 462 3.66 -33.10 9.76
C THR A 462 4.21 -33.30 11.17
N ALA A 463 4.77 -32.26 11.80
CA ALA A 463 5.29 -32.34 13.17
C ALA A 463 4.17 -32.55 14.22
N VAL A 464 2.98 -31.98 14.00
CA VAL A 464 1.80 -32.20 14.87
C VAL A 464 1.17 -33.58 14.64
N SER A 465 1.27 -34.14 13.44
CA SER A 465 0.79 -35.50 13.14
C SER A 465 1.71 -36.61 13.67
N ILE A 466 2.94 -36.28 14.09
CA ILE A 466 3.82 -37.21 14.80
C ILE A 466 3.47 -37.07 16.30
N ASP A 467 2.57 -37.93 16.76
CA ASP A 467 2.17 -38.02 18.16
C ASP A 467 3.40 -38.34 19.03
N PRO A 468 3.60 -37.74 20.22
CA PRO A 468 4.71 -38.10 21.11
C PRO A 468 4.68 -39.56 21.55
N PHE A 469 3.54 -40.25 21.37
CA PHE A 469 3.37 -41.65 21.71
C PHE A 469 4.10 -42.63 20.76
N ASP A 470 4.41 -42.22 19.52
CA ASP A 470 5.12 -43.08 18.56
C ASP A 470 6.64 -43.15 18.83
N CYS A 471 7.19 -42.19 19.59
CA CYS A 471 8.59 -42.27 20.04
C CYS A 471 8.81 -43.25 21.21
N THR A 472 7.75 -43.67 21.90
CA THR A 472 7.86 -44.65 23.00
C THR A 472 7.92 -46.10 22.53
N LEU A 473 7.51 -46.40 21.29
CA LEU A 473 7.52 -47.76 20.73
C LEU A 473 8.83 -48.15 20.03
N MET A 474 9.77 -47.22 19.87
CA MET A 474 11.09 -47.50 19.25
C MET A 474 12.25 -47.62 20.26
N ILE A 475 12.02 -47.41 21.56
CA ILE A 475 13.08 -47.57 22.58
C ILE A 475 12.99 -48.94 23.28
N GLU A 476 11.94 -49.73 23.08
CA GLU A 476 11.79 -51.07 23.68
C GLU A 476 12.24 -52.25 22.80
N LYS A 477 12.94 -51.96 21.70
CA LYS A 477 13.67 -52.97 20.90
C LYS A 477 15.06 -52.46 20.51
N HIS A 478 15.94 -52.31 21.50
CA HIS A 478 17.36 -52.54 21.28
C HIS A 478 18.08 -53.03 22.52
#